data_AF-K2C1K9-F1
#
_entry.id   AF-K2C1K9-F1
#
_cell.length_a   1.000
_cell.length_b   1.000
_cell.length_c   1.000
_cell.angle_alpha   90.00
_cell.angle_beta   90.00
_cell.angle_gamma   90.00
#
_symmetry.space_group_name_H-M   'P 1'
#
loop_
_entity.id
_entity.type
_entity.pdbx_description
1 polymer ?
#
loop_
_entity_poly.entity_id
_entity_poly.type
_entity_poly.pdbx_seq_one_letter_code
_entity_poly.pdbx_strand_id
1 'polypeptide(L)'
;MATADKKTNIKDLMAEAGKQLRQEFESIKKTNPHYAERGAETEDLLKVFLNRVLPKRFSADTGLVIDLENNISSQTDVIIYDSYNSPIYRTGSRLLILPSDNVASVIEVKSNLNKVELKDAAKKVASVKCLKKTPLTDLDQPVTFSPLVTTKTYGVVFAYESETSLETLAENLKEINKKYPSDQWIDLIVVLDKGVVGYTVQSPFENGFPAWFGGATDDEFAPPPYYIHLVKADLGELTLNKFFVSLISHLTFYRKRISFSFDSLLGVDTKQVITINAYQYNLERKLIDVTDDHKEGNFKMPLRYNLFNEIDKKYLGQICRKGWQNGAIVTYSGFVNPKLIFKLFVSAGNENALFVPGMKDKDNFWVSSVLNLDEPTFTSICENINTKLKGIISQKDTDDGDPMTAVKYQANKK
;
A
#
# COMPACT_ATOMS: atom_id res chain seq x y z
N MET A 1 36.62 29.93 33.77
CA MET A 1 35.24 29.51 33.45
C MET A 1 35.31 28.69 32.18
N ALA A 2 35.18 27.37 32.28
CA ALA A 2 35.09 26.50 31.11
C ALA A 2 33.73 26.74 30.45
N THR A 3 33.73 27.20 29.20
CA THR A 3 32.55 27.24 28.34
C THR A 3 32.06 25.80 28.17
N ALA A 4 30.86 25.50 28.67
CA ALA A 4 30.23 24.21 28.46
C ALA A 4 30.08 23.96 26.96
N ASP A 5 30.66 22.87 26.48
CA ASP A 5 30.58 22.43 25.09
C ASP A 5 29.10 22.22 24.72
N LYS A 6 28.55 23.10 23.87
CA LYS A 6 27.15 23.02 23.47
C LYS A 6 27.00 21.82 22.55
N LYS A 7 26.49 20.70 23.08
CA LYS A 7 26.25 19.46 22.33
C LYS A 7 25.33 19.75 21.14
N THR A 8 25.87 19.63 19.93
CA THR A 8 25.14 19.80 18.67
C THR A 8 23.95 18.83 18.62
N ASN A 9 22.76 19.34 18.28
CA ASN A 9 21.55 18.55 18.15
C ASN A 9 21.07 18.46 16.68
N ILE A 10 20.05 17.64 16.40
CA ILE A 10 19.52 17.42 15.04
C ILE A 10 19.04 18.73 14.39
N LYS A 11 18.44 19.63 15.19
CA LYS A 11 17.97 20.94 14.69
C LYS A 11 19.15 21.76 14.16
N ASP A 12 20.26 21.78 14.89
CA ASP A 12 21.47 22.52 14.50
C ASP A 12 22.08 21.93 13.22
N LEU A 13 22.16 20.60 13.10
CA LEU A 13 22.70 19.92 11.90
C LEU A 13 21.88 20.22 10.64
N MET A 14 20.56 20.17 10.75
CA MET A 14 19.67 20.40 9.60
C MET A 14 19.59 21.89 9.23
N ALA A 15 19.68 22.81 10.20
CA ALA A 15 19.81 24.24 9.92
C ALA A 15 21.12 24.55 9.18
N GLU A 16 22.23 23.90 9.55
CA GLU A 16 23.50 24.02 8.84
C GLU A 16 23.42 23.47 7.42
N ALA A 17 22.76 22.33 7.22
CA ALA A 17 22.50 21.80 5.88
C ALA A 17 21.66 22.77 5.02
N GLY A 18 20.70 23.48 5.63
CA GLY A 18 19.93 24.55 4.97
C GLY A 18 20.82 25.70 4.49
N LYS A 19 21.77 26.13 5.34
CA LYS A 19 22.75 27.16 4.98
C LYS A 19 23.67 26.71 3.84
N GLN A 20 24.14 25.46 3.86
CA GLN A 20 24.95 24.88 2.78
C GLN A 20 24.18 24.88 1.45
N LEU A 21 22.94 24.38 1.47
CA LEU A 21 22.07 24.37 0.28
C LEU A 21 21.86 25.80 -0.27
N ARG A 22 21.67 26.79 0.61
CA ARG A 22 21.58 28.20 0.22
C ARG A 22 22.87 28.71 -0.42
N GLN A 23 24.02 28.43 0.18
CA GLN A 23 25.32 28.88 -0.33
C GLN A 23 25.62 28.29 -1.71
N GLU A 24 25.33 27.01 -1.92
CA GLU A 24 25.50 26.34 -3.21
C GLU A 24 24.57 26.94 -4.28
N PHE A 25 23.32 27.21 -3.93
CA PHE A 25 22.39 27.92 -4.83
C PHE A 25 22.88 29.33 -5.22
N GLU A 26 23.36 30.13 -4.25
CA GLU A 26 23.92 31.45 -4.53
C GLU A 26 25.19 31.38 -5.39
N SER A 27 25.98 30.32 -5.24
CA SER A 27 27.14 30.08 -6.10
C SER A 27 26.71 29.82 -7.54
N ILE A 28 25.78 28.89 -7.76
CA ILE A 28 25.22 28.57 -9.08
C ILE A 28 24.64 29.84 -9.75
N LYS A 29 23.90 30.64 -8.99
CA LYS A 29 23.32 31.92 -9.44
C LYS A 29 24.38 32.95 -9.85
N LYS A 30 25.61 32.87 -9.34
CA LYS A 30 26.72 33.77 -9.70
C LYS A 30 27.58 33.24 -10.84
N THR A 31 27.82 31.94 -10.88
CA THR A 31 28.80 31.32 -11.80
C THR A 31 28.21 30.86 -13.12
N ASN A 32 26.91 30.55 -13.17
CA ASN A 32 26.27 30.05 -14.39
C ASN A 32 25.41 31.13 -15.07
N PRO A 33 25.85 31.72 -16.21
CA PRO A 33 25.13 32.79 -16.90
C PRO A 33 23.95 32.30 -17.75
N HIS A 34 23.84 31.00 -18.04
CA HIS A 34 22.77 30.43 -18.87
C HIS A 34 21.58 29.98 -18.02
N TYR A 35 20.41 30.61 -18.23
CA TYR A 35 19.20 30.35 -17.43
C TYR A 35 18.74 28.89 -17.41
N ALA A 36 18.84 28.18 -18.55
CA ALA A 36 18.42 26.79 -18.65
C ALA A 36 19.34 25.85 -17.85
N GLU A 37 20.66 26.03 -17.96
CA GLU A 37 21.64 25.23 -17.22
C GLU A 37 21.58 25.53 -15.72
N ARG A 38 21.36 26.80 -15.34
CA ARG A 38 21.12 27.19 -13.95
C ARG A 38 19.92 26.47 -13.33
N GLY A 39 18.82 26.34 -14.08
CA GLY A 39 17.63 25.61 -13.62
C GLY A 39 17.95 24.15 -13.33
N ALA A 40 18.57 23.46 -14.29
CA ALA A 40 18.97 22.05 -14.14
C ALA A 40 19.96 21.84 -12.97
N GLU A 41 20.96 22.70 -12.80
CA GLU A 41 21.89 22.62 -11.66
C GLU A 41 21.19 22.85 -10.32
N THR A 42 20.19 23.73 -10.28
CA THR A 42 19.38 24.01 -9.07
C THR A 42 18.49 22.83 -8.68
N GLU A 43 17.94 22.13 -9.68
CA GLU A 43 17.21 20.86 -9.50
C GLU A 43 18.13 19.76 -8.97
N ASP A 44 19.33 19.63 -9.56
CA ASP A 44 20.35 18.65 -9.16
C ASP A 44 20.80 18.85 -7.71
N LEU A 45 20.93 20.11 -7.26
CA LEU A 45 21.31 20.43 -5.88
C LEU A 45 20.38 19.78 -4.84
N LEU A 46 19.06 19.90 -5.01
CA LEU A 46 18.11 19.30 -4.08
C LEU A 46 18.13 17.77 -4.15
N LYS A 47 18.27 17.20 -5.36
CA LYS A 47 18.37 15.73 -5.53
C LYS A 47 19.61 15.15 -4.84
N VAL A 48 20.76 15.80 -4.99
CA VAL A 48 22.02 15.38 -4.36
C VAL A 48 21.88 15.43 -2.83
N PHE A 49 21.30 16.51 -2.31
CA PHE A 49 21.00 16.62 -0.89
C PHE A 49 20.09 15.48 -0.42
N LEU A 50 18.96 15.25 -1.08
CA LEU A 50 17.98 14.23 -0.72
C LEU A 50 18.58 12.82 -0.74
N ASN A 51 19.32 12.43 -1.78
CA ASN A 51 19.94 11.10 -1.84
C ASN A 51 20.99 10.86 -0.75
N ARG A 52 21.54 11.92 -0.13
CA ARG A 52 22.43 11.80 1.03
C ARG A 52 21.68 11.57 2.35
N VAL A 53 20.46 12.11 2.49
CA VAL A 53 19.73 12.14 3.76
C VAL A 53 18.53 11.18 3.83
N LEU A 54 18.03 10.72 2.68
CA LEU A 54 16.90 9.80 2.63
C LEU A 54 17.28 8.41 3.17
N PRO A 55 16.33 7.68 3.80
CA PRO A 55 16.52 6.27 4.09
C PRO A 55 16.84 5.49 2.82
N LYS A 56 17.75 4.53 2.87
CA LYS A 56 18.26 3.79 1.68
C LYS A 56 17.20 3.14 0.79
N ARG A 57 16.01 2.86 1.34
CA ARG A 57 14.86 2.35 0.58
C ARG A 57 14.39 3.34 -0.50
N PHE A 58 14.61 4.63 -0.30
CA PHE A 58 14.13 5.68 -1.18
C PHE A 58 15.30 6.32 -1.92
N SER A 59 15.08 6.59 -3.21
CA SER A 59 16.00 7.36 -4.05
C SER A 59 15.26 8.55 -4.64
N ALA A 60 15.97 9.63 -4.93
CA ALA A 60 15.45 10.83 -5.56
C ALA A 60 16.06 11.01 -6.97
N ASP A 61 15.23 11.05 -8.01
CA ASP A 61 15.71 11.18 -9.39
C ASP A 61 14.71 11.95 -10.28
N THR A 62 15.13 12.38 -11.46
CA THR A 62 14.27 13.06 -12.44
C THR A 62 13.64 12.04 -13.38
N GLY A 63 12.37 12.23 -13.74
CA GLY A 63 11.72 11.26 -14.61
C GLY A 63 10.25 11.55 -14.94
N LEU A 64 9.61 10.51 -15.45
CA LEU A 64 8.19 10.40 -15.71
C LEU A 64 7.61 9.29 -14.83
N VAL A 65 6.32 9.38 -14.53
CA VAL A 65 5.58 8.37 -13.79
C VAL A 65 4.54 7.74 -14.71
N ILE A 66 4.38 6.41 -14.65
CA ILE A 66 3.40 5.67 -15.45
C ILE A 66 2.51 4.80 -14.55
N ASP A 67 1.21 4.72 -14.82
CA ASP A 67 0.32 3.78 -14.14
C ASP A 67 0.04 2.49 -14.94
N LEU A 68 -0.71 1.57 -14.33
CA LEU A 68 -1.09 0.29 -14.96
C LEU A 68 -2.03 0.44 -16.16
N GLU A 69 -2.63 1.63 -16.35
CA GLU A 69 -3.45 1.96 -17.52
C GLU A 69 -2.63 2.64 -18.64
N ASN A 70 -1.30 2.69 -18.48
CA ASN A 70 -0.35 3.34 -19.38
C ASN A 70 -0.53 4.88 -19.50
N ASN A 71 -1.16 5.53 -18.51
CA ASN A 71 -1.15 6.98 -18.43
C ASN A 71 0.22 7.45 -17.95
N ILE A 72 0.76 8.53 -18.53
CA ILE A 72 2.10 9.05 -18.25
C ILE A 72 1.99 10.49 -17.73
N SER A 73 2.72 10.80 -16.66
CA SER A 73 2.79 12.16 -16.09
C SER A 73 3.58 13.14 -16.96
N SER A 74 3.61 14.42 -16.55
CA SER A 74 4.65 15.34 -17.03
C SER A 74 6.02 14.97 -16.45
N GLN A 75 7.10 15.48 -17.04
CA GLN A 75 8.43 15.37 -16.44
C GLN A 75 8.46 16.11 -15.10
N THR A 76 8.93 15.41 -14.08
CA THR A 76 9.01 15.90 -12.71
C THR A 76 10.47 16.04 -12.31
N ASP A 77 10.80 17.19 -11.73
CA ASP A 77 12.17 17.58 -11.39
C ASP A 77 12.78 16.59 -10.38
N VAL A 78 12.03 16.24 -9.33
CA VAL A 78 12.43 15.23 -8.35
C VAL A 78 11.29 14.26 -8.04
N ILE A 79 11.53 12.98 -8.27
CA ILE A 79 10.67 11.86 -7.91
C ILE A 79 11.36 11.07 -6.81
N ILE A 80 10.70 10.93 -5.66
CA ILE A 80 11.14 10.06 -4.57
C ILE A 80 10.36 8.76 -4.66
N TYR A 81 11.07 7.65 -4.89
CA TYR A 81 10.48 6.34 -5.13
C TYR A 81 11.16 5.24 -4.30
N ASP A 82 10.44 4.14 -4.07
CA ASP A 82 10.98 2.94 -3.43
C ASP A 82 11.96 2.21 -4.37
N SER A 83 13.24 2.52 -4.26
CA SER A 83 14.30 1.98 -5.13
C SER A 83 14.63 0.52 -4.87
N TYR A 84 14.16 -0.04 -3.76
CA TYR A 84 14.35 -1.47 -3.45
C TYR A 84 13.33 -2.35 -4.16
N ASN A 85 12.14 -1.82 -4.49
CA ASN A 85 11.02 -2.60 -5.02
C ASN A 85 10.49 -2.09 -6.37
N SER A 86 11.07 -1.01 -6.91
CA SER A 86 10.64 -0.42 -8.17
C SER A 86 11.42 -0.97 -9.38
N PRO A 87 10.74 -1.50 -10.41
CA PRO A 87 11.38 -1.66 -11.71
C PRO A 87 11.63 -0.28 -12.32
N ILE A 88 12.87 -0.01 -12.69
CA ILE A 88 13.24 1.23 -13.37
C ILE A 88 13.25 0.96 -14.88
N TYR A 89 12.26 1.49 -15.60
CA TYR A 89 12.27 1.47 -17.06
C TYR A 89 13.14 2.62 -17.55
N ARG A 90 14.29 2.30 -18.16
CA ARG A 90 15.21 3.31 -18.69
C ARG A 90 14.97 3.57 -20.17
N THR A 91 14.72 4.82 -20.52
CA THR A 91 14.76 5.31 -21.91
C THR A 91 15.95 6.28 -22.03
N GLY A 92 17.12 5.76 -22.41
CA GLY A 92 18.35 6.55 -22.53
C GLY A 92 19.12 6.74 -21.21
N SER A 93 20.00 7.76 -21.15
CA SER A 93 20.99 7.91 -20.08
C SER A 93 20.55 8.72 -18.86
N ARG A 94 19.44 9.47 -18.93
CA ARG A 94 19.02 10.42 -17.87
C ARG A 94 17.54 10.41 -17.48
N LEU A 95 16.65 9.83 -18.30
CA LEU A 95 15.22 9.86 -18.02
C LEU A 95 14.77 8.51 -17.45
N LEU A 96 14.25 8.53 -16.22
CA LEU A 96 13.61 7.36 -15.63
C LEU A 96 12.11 7.37 -15.92
N ILE A 97 11.54 6.20 -16.17
CA ILE A 97 10.10 5.99 -16.14
C ILE A 97 9.80 5.04 -14.97
N LEU A 98 9.02 5.52 -14.01
CA LEU A 98 8.75 4.84 -12.75
C LEU A 98 7.27 4.48 -12.62
N PRO A 99 6.92 3.27 -12.15
CA PRO A 99 5.53 2.93 -11.83
C PRO A 99 4.97 3.83 -10.73
N SER A 100 3.74 4.33 -10.91
CA SER A 100 2.98 5.13 -9.94
C SER A 100 2.98 4.49 -8.56
N ASP A 101 2.84 3.18 -8.52
CA ASP A 101 2.81 2.32 -7.35
C ASP A 101 4.08 2.39 -6.45
N ASN A 102 5.23 2.80 -6.99
CA ASN A 102 6.47 2.99 -6.22
C ASN A 102 6.79 4.45 -5.90
N VAL A 103 6.07 5.41 -6.50
CA VAL A 103 6.36 6.84 -6.33
C VAL A 103 5.73 7.36 -5.04
N ALA A 104 6.57 7.65 -4.06
CA ALA A 104 6.17 8.11 -2.74
C ALA A 104 5.96 9.62 -2.66
N SER A 105 6.80 10.39 -3.35
CA SER A 105 6.70 11.86 -3.37
C SER A 105 7.21 12.42 -4.68
N VAL A 106 6.68 13.58 -5.07
CA VAL A 106 7.17 14.39 -6.19
C VAL A 106 7.43 15.81 -5.73
N ILE A 107 8.47 16.42 -6.25
CA ILE A 107 8.89 17.78 -5.90
C ILE A 107 9.16 18.55 -7.19
N GLU A 108 8.48 19.68 -7.33
CA GLU A 108 8.80 20.68 -8.34
C GLU A 108 9.72 21.74 -7.73
N VAL A 109 10.85 21.99 -8.37
CA VAL A 109 11.93 22.84 -7.83
C VAL A 109 11.93 24.17 -8.57
N LYS A 110 11.82 25.27 -7.82
CA LYS A 110 11.79 26.62 -8.40
C LYS A 110 12.90 27.49 -7.81
N SER A 111 13.69 28.13 -8.66
CA SER A 111 14.68 29.12 -8.19
C SER A 111 13.99 30.28 -7.48
N ASN A 112 12.93 30.82 -8.09
CA ASN A 112 12.13 31.92 -7.53
C ASN A 112 10.64 31.65 -7.78
N LEU A 113 9.85 31.53 -6.71
CA LEU A 113 8.44 31.16 -6.80
C LEU A 113 7.53 32.38 -6.88
N ASN A 114 6.69 32.41 -7.91
CA ASN A 114 5.61 33.38 -8.10
C ASN A 114 4.29 32.66 -8.47
N LYS A 115 3.24 33.43 -8.78
CA LYS A 115 1.91 32.87 -9.09
C LYS A 115 1.89 32.01 -10.36
N VAL A 116 2.70 32.36 -11.37
CA VAL A 116 2.78 31.60 -12.63
C VAL A 116 3.49 30.28 -12.39
N GLU A 117 4.65 30.33 -11.72
CA GLU A 117 5.42 29.14 -11.34
C GLU A 117 4.63 28.20 -10.43
N LEU A 118 3.85 28.74 -9.48
CA LEU A 118 3.02 27.93 -8.60
C LEU A 118 1.88 27.21 -9.37
N LYS A 119 1.30 27.85 -10.39
CA LYS A 119 0.30 27.20 -11.25
C LYS A 119 0.90 26.07 -12.09
N ASP A 120 2.09 26.30 -12.64
CA ASP A 120 2.83 25.28 -13.40
C ASP A 120 3.16 24.08 -12.51
N ALA A 121 3.73 24.34 -11.33
CA ALA A 121 4.05 23.30 -10.35
C ALA A 121 2.80 22.50 -9.91
N ALA A 122 1.67 23.17 -9.67
CA ALA A 122 0.42 22.51 -9.34
C ALA A 122 -0.07 21.58 -10.46
N LYS A 123 0.06 22.00 -11.71
CA LYS A 123 -0.30 21.18 -12.88
C LYS A 123 0.57 19.92 -12.96
N LYS A 124 1.88 20.06 -12.79
CA LYS A 124 2.81 18.91 -12.82
C LYS A 124 2.57 17.94 -11.66
N VAL A 125 2.41 18.46 -10.44
CA VAL A 125 2.06 17.66 -9.26
C VAL A 125 0.74 16.90 -9.48
N ALA A 126 -0.29 17.59 -9.98
CA ALA A 126 -1.58 16.96 -10.29
C ALA A 126 -1.45 15.86 -11.35
N SER A 127 -0.59 16.05 -12.37
CA SER A 127 -0.35 15.06 -13.42
C SER A 127 0.25 13.74 -12.93
N VAL A 128 0.93 13.75 -11.78
CA VAL A 128 1.41 12.52 -11.14
C VAL A 128 0.37 11.97 -10.16
N LYS A 129 -0.30 12.84 -9.42
CA LYS A 129 -1.28 12.44 -8.40
C LYS A 129 -2.56 11.84 -8.98
N CYS A 130 -2.92 12.19 -10.22
CA CYS A 130 -4.06 11.59 -10.91
C CYS A 130 -3.78 10.17 -11.44
N LEU A 131 -2.52 9.72 -11.44
CA LEU A 131 -2.16 8.38 -11.89
C LEU A 131 -2.69 7.33 -10.91
N LYS A 132 -3.30 6.29 -11.46
CA LYS A 132 -3.89 5.24 -10.62
C LYS A 132 -2.82 4.44 -9.90
N LYS A 133 -3.09 4.12 -8.64
CA LYS A 133 -2.31 3.19 -7.85
C LYS A 133 -3.14 1.99 -7.51
N THR A 134 -2.49 0.84 -7.40
CA THR A 134 -3.15 -0.38 -6.96
C THR A 134 -3.64 -0.21 -5.52
N PRO A 135 -4.86 -0.63 -5.18
CA PRO A 135 -5.34 -0.63 -3.80
C PRO A 135 -4.43 -1.44 -2.87
N LEU A 136 -4.49 -1.14 -1.57
CA LEU A 136 -3.80 -1.93 -0.55
C LEU A 136 -4.39 -3.34 -0.51
N THR A 137 -3.52 -4.34 -0.46
CA THR A 137 -3.86 -5.76 -0.41
C THR A 137 -2.96 -6.48 0.58
N ASP A 138 -3.27 -7.74 0.91
CA ASP A 138 -2.39 -8.59 1.73
C ASP A 138 -1.01 -8.87 1.09
N LEU A 139 -0.81 -8.47 -0.17
CA LEU A 139 0.50 -8.53 -0.85
C LEU A 139 1.41 -7.35 -0.48
N ASP A 140 0.85 -6.26 0.05
CA ASP A 140 1.62 -5.12 0.52
C ASP A 140 2.31 -5.47 1.86
N GLN A 141 3.63 -5.29 1.91
CA GLN A 141 4.37 -5.63 3.12
C GLN A 141 4.12 -4.60 4.22
N PRO A 142 4.01 -5.03 5.50
CA PRO A 142 4.00 -4.10 6.63
C PRO A 142 5.23 -3.20 6.59
N VAL A 143 5.01 -1.88 6.67
CA VAL A 143 6.08 -0.87 6.61
C VAL A 143 6.49 -0.38 7.99
N THR A 144 5.59 -0.47 8.96
CA THR A 144 5.84 -0.16 10.37
C THR A 144 5.08 -1.15 11.26
N PHE A 145 5.27 -1.06 12.58
CA PHE A 145 4.43 -1.77 13.56
C PHE A 145 3.03 -1.13 13.73
N SER A 146 2.75 -0.02 13.03
CA SER A 146 1.46 0.65 12.99
C SER A 146 0.63 0.11 11.81
N PRO A 147 -0.70 0.00 11.95
CA PRO A 147 -1.60 -0.31 10.82
C PRO A 147 -1.67 0.83 9.79
N LEU A 148 -1.06 1.98 10.07
CA LEU A 148 -1.01 3.10 9.14
C LEU A 148 -0.13 2.76 7.93
N VAL A 149 -0.76 2.77 6.75
CA VAL A 149 -0.10 2.65 5.45
C VAL A 149 -0.72 3.67 4.52
N THR A 150 0.12 4.32 3.70
CA THR A 150 -0.35 5.23 2.65
C THR A 150 0.14 4.78 1.28
N THR A 151 -0.74 4.90 0.29
CA THR A 151 -0.41 4.76 -1.13
C THR A 151 -0.18 6.12 -1.77
N LYS A 152 -0.53 7.22 -1.09
CA LYS A 152 -0.50 8.59 -1.63
C LYS A 152 0.87 8.98 -2.15
N THR A 153 0.88 9.64 -3.31
CA THR A 153 2.03 10.45 -3.73
C THR A 153 1.99 11.81 -3.02
N TYR A 154 3.04 12.14 -2.25
CA TYR A 154 3.16 13.43 -1.58
C TYR A 154 3.74 14.49 -2.53
N GLY A 155 2.97 15.53 -2.85
CA GLY A 155 3.34 16.57 -3.81
C GLY A 155 3.88 17.82 -3.13
N VAL A 156 5.10 18.21 -3.48
CA VAL A 156 5.80 19.34 -2.87
C VAL A 156 6.21 20.35 -3.95
N VAL A 157 6.17 21.63 -3.60
CA VAL A 157 6.88 22.68 -4.34
C VAL A 157 8.01 23.19 -3.47
N PHE A 158 9.25 23.04 -3.92
CA PHE A 158 10.42 23.51 -3.19
C PHE A 158 11.01 24.71 -3.92
N ALA A 159 11.05 25.86 -3.25
CA ALA A 159 11.57 27.09 -3.81
C ALA A 159 12.74 27.64 -2.98
N TYR A 160 13.77 28.15 -3.66
CA TYR A 160 14.87 28.83 -2.99
C TYR A 160 14.50 30.27 -2.63
N GLU A 161 13.85 30.98 -3.55
CA GLU A 161 13.35 32.34 -3.37
C GLU A 161 11.85 32.41 -3.66
N SER A 162 11.21 33.52 -3.28
CA SER A 162 9.85 33.84 -3.73
C SER A 162 9.69 35.33 -3.89
N GLU A 163 9.00 35.74 -4.96
CA GLU A 163 8.66 37.13 -5.29
C GLU A 163 7.61 37.71 -4.33
N THR A 164 6.79 36.87 -3.71
CA THR A 164 5.68 37.29 -2.86
C THR A 164 5.79 36.68 -1.46
N SER A 165 4.90 37.12 -0.55
CA SER A 165 4.87 36.61 0.83
C SER A 165 4.26 35.20 0.89
N LEU A 166 4.51 34.46 1.98
CA LEU A 166 3.91 33.15 2.20
C LEU A 166 2.38 33.22 2.25
N GLU A 167 1.80 34.31 2.78
CA GLU A 167 0.36 34.56 2.78
C GLU A 167 -0.18 34.70 1.35
N THR A 168 0.54 35.44 0.50
CA THR A 168 0.18 35.62 -0.91
C THR A 168 0.24 34.28 -1.65
N LEU A 169 1.24 33.45 -1.37
CA LEU A 169 1.35 32.09 -1.91
C LEU A 169 0.19 31.19 -1.43
N ALA A 170 -0.21 31.28 -0.16
CA ALA A 170 -1.34 30.53 0.39
C ALA A 170 -2.67 30.92 -0.27
N GLU A 171 -2.94 32.22 -0.46
CA GLU A 171 -4.14 32.67 -1.19
C GLU A 171 -4.11 32.22 -2.66
N ASN A 172 -2.95 32.27 -3.32
CA ASN A 172 -2.82 31.75 -4.67
C ASN A 172 -3.05 30.24 -4.73
N LEU A 173 -2.53 29.46 -3.77
CA LEU A 173 -2.75 28.02 -3.69
C LEU A 173 -4.23 27.69 -3.48
N LYS A 174 -4.93 28.41 -2.59
CA LYS A 174 -6.37 28.28 -2.38
C LYS A 174 -7.17 28.49 -3.66
N GLU A 175 -6.82 29.48 -4.49
CA GLU A 175 -7.47 29.70 -5.78
C GLU A 175 -7.11 28.63 -6.82
N ILE A 176 -5.89 28.11 -6.80
CA ILE A 176 -5.46 27.01 -7.68
C ILE A 176 -6.20 25.72 -7.34
N ASN A 177 -6.37 25.42 -6.05
CA ASN A 177 -7.05 24.22 -5.56
C ASN A 177 -8.48 24.09 -6.06
N LYS A 178 -9.19 25.19 -6.34
CA LYS A 178 -10.54 25.16 -6.93
C LYS A 178 -10.59 24.48 -8.31
N LYS A 179 -9.45 24.31 -8.98
CA LYS A 179 -9.35 23.72 -10.32
C LYS A 179 -9.05 22.22 -10.32
N TYR A 180 -8.64 21.67 -9.17
CA TYR A 180 -8.20 20.29 -9.06
C TYR A 180 -9.00 19.57 -7.97
N PRO A 181 -9.31 18.28 -8.14
CA PRO A 181 -9.71 17.40 -7.05
C PRO A 181 -8.74 17.47 -5.86
N SER A 182 -9.25 17.26 -4.65
CA SER A 182 -8.48 17.45 -3.41
C SER A 182 -7.32 16.47 -3.21
N ASP A 183 -7.42 15.29 -3.80
CA ASP A 183 -6.37 14.28 -3.86
C ASP A 183 -5.18 14.71 -4.75
N GLN A 184 -5.39 15.67 -5.66
CA GLN A 184 -4.40 16.20 -6.61
C GLN A 184 -3.72 17.52 -6.17
N TRP A 185 -4.12 18.09 -5.03
CA TRP A 185 -3.55 19.35 -4.55
C TRP A 185 -2.06 19.25 -4.20
N ILE A 186 -1.33 20.37 -4.22
CA ILE A 186 0.02 20.45 -3.63
C ILE A 186 -0.12 20.26 -2.12
N ASP A 187 0.64 19.36 -1.50
CA ASP A 187 0.55 19.11 -0.05
C ASP A 187 1.42 20.07 0.77
N LEU A 188 2.55 20.52 0.21
CA LEU A 188 3.49 21.41 0.88
C LEU A 188 4.20 22.33 -0.11
N ILE A 189 4.20 23.63 0.18
CA ILE A 189 5.10 24.61 -0.44
C ILE A 189 6.19 24.92 0.58
N VAL A 190 7.44 24.87 0.14
CA VAL A 190 8.62 25.19 0.93
C VAL A 190 9.31 26.37 0.28
N VAL A 191 9.55 27.45 1.01
CA VAL A 191 10.41 28.56 0.57
C VAL A 191 11.59 28.64 1.51
N LEU A 192 12.75 28.16 1.06
CA LEU A 192 13.96 28.00 1.88
C LEU A 192 14.29 29.30 2.64
N ASP A 193 14.68 29.16 3.90
CA ASP A 193 14.97 30.24 4.85
C ASP A 193 13.83 31.24 5.13
N LYS A 194 12.61 30.98 4.65
CA LYS A 194 11.41 31.77 4.96
C LYS A 194 10.42 30.94 5.77
N GLY A 195 9.89 29.88 5.18
CA GLY A 195 8.87 29.06 5.82
C GLY A 195 8.13 28.13 4.86
N VAL A 196 6.97 27.66 5.30
CA VAL A 196 6.15 26.69 4.56
C VAL A 196 4.68 27.12 4.49
N VAL A 197 3.99 26.63 3.45
CA VAL A 197 2.52 26.66 3.32
C VAL A 197 2.05 25.22 3.12
N GLY A 198 1.02 24.79 3.84
CA GLY A 198 0.47 23.44 3.71
C GLY A 198 -0.76 23.25 4.59
N TYR A 199 -1.10 22.01 4.92
CA TYR A 199 -2.33 21.70 5.65
C TYR A 199 -2.09 21.20 7.06
N THR A 200 -3.00 21.52 7.97
CA THR A 200 -3.05 20.97 9.32
C THR A 200 -4.46 20.50 9.64
N VAL A 201 -4.57 19.48 10.51
CA VAL A 201 -5.87 19.04 11.04
C VAL A 201 -6.21 19.81 12.32
N GLN A 202 -7.50 19.97 12.59
CA GLN A 202 -8.04 20.41 13.88
C GLN A 202 -9.17 19.46 14.30
N SER A 203 -9.13 19.02 15.56
CA SER A 203 -10.24 18.27 16.18
C SER A 203 -11.42 19.20 16.45
N PRO A 204 -12.69 18.79 16.24
CA PRO A 204 -13.86 19.64 16.47
C PRO A 204 -13.99 20.16 17.89
N PHE A 205 -13.32 19.52 18.84
CA PHE A 205 -13.38 19.83 20.27
C PHE A 205 -12.10 20.50 20.80
N GLU A 206 -11.13 20.80 19.94
CA GLU A 206 -9.85 21.41 20.35
C GLU A 206 -9.55 22.66 19.52
N ASN A 207 -8.96 23.67 20.15
CA ASN A 207 -8.50 24.89 19.46
C ASN A 207 -7.11 24.75 18.83
N GLY A 208 -6.46 23.59 19.00
CA GLY A 208 -5.09 23.33 18.57
C GLY A 208 -5.00 22.62 17.23
N PHE A 209 -3.80 22.66 16.67
CA PHE A 209 -3.43 21.99 15.43
C PHE A 209 -2.48 20.81 15.75
N PRO A 210 -3.01 19.61 16.05
CA PRO A 210 -2.20 18.51 16.58
C PRO A 210 -1.21 17.95 15.56
N ALA A 211 -1.50 18.05 14.26
CA ALA A 211 -0.65 17.48 13.23
C ALA A 211 -0.83 18.14 11.87
N TRP A 212 0.27 18.17 11.10
CA TRP A 212 0.22 18.51 9.68
C TRP A 212 -0.45 17.38 8.90
N PHE A 213 -1.30 17.76 7.96
CA PHE A 213 -2.08 16.86 7.15
C PHE A 213 -1.46 16.71 5.77
N GLY A 214 -1.22 15.45 5.37
CA GLY A 214 -0.70 15.12 4.05
C GLY A 214 -1.80 14.83 3.02
N GLY A 215 -3.09 15.05 3.31
CA GLY A 215 -4.22 14.68 2.44
C GLY A 215 -4.62 13.19 2.50
N ALA A 216 -5.78 12.85 1.94
CA ALA A 216 -6.27 11.48 1.76
C ALA A 216 -6.36 11.13 0.26
N THR A 217 -6.20 9.85 -0.10
CA THR A 217 -6.20 9.37 -1.50
C THR A 217 -6.94 8.04 -1.65
N ASP A 218 -8.09 7.90 -1.01
CA ASP A 218 -8.96 6.78 -1.28
C ASP A 218 -10.40 7.29 -1.29
N ASP A 219 -11.23 6.73 -2.17
CA ASP A 219 -12.67 6.95 -2.14
C ASP A 219 -13.33 6.07 -1.05
N GLU A 220 -12.61 5.05 -0.55
CA GLU A 220 -13.11 4.04 0.39
C GLU A 220 -12.66 4.24 1.86
N PHE A 221 -12.25 5.44 2.27
CA PHE A 221 -12.01 5.71 3.70
C PHE A 221 -13.23 6.30 4.39
N ALA A 222 -13.46 5.90 5.64
CA ALA A 222 -14.42 6.59 6.49
C ALA A 222 -13.89 8.01 6.76
N PRO A 223 -14.62 9.08 6.36
CA PRO A 223 -14.13 10.44 6.52
C PRO A 223 -13.99 10.75 8.02
N PRO A 224 -12.79 11.11 8.50
CA PRO A 224 -12.57 11.42 9.89
C PRO A 224 -13.19 12.78 10.21
N PRO A 225 -13.65 13.00 11.45
CA PRO A 225 -14.30 14.25 11.84
C PRO A 225 -13.24 15.32 12.14
N TYR A 226 -12.41 15.71 11.16
CA TYR A 226 -11.39 16.76 11.32
C TYR A 226 -11.67 17.94 10.39
N TYR A 227 -11.39 19.15 10.88
CA TYR A 227 -11.26 20.31 10.01
C TYR A 227 -9.85 20.34 9.41
N ILE A 228 -9.75 20.62 8.12
CA ILE A 228 -8.47 20.74 7.41
C ILE A 228 -8.23 22.23 7.11
N HIS A 229 -7.14 22.77 7.63
CA HIS A 229 -6.79 24.18 7.50
C HIS A 229 -5.58 24.35 6.59
N LEU A 230 -5.69 25.23 5.60
CA LEU A 230 -4.54 25.75 4.87
C LEU A 230 -3.84 26.79 5.75
N VAL A 231 -2.57 26.56 6.07
CA VAL A 231 -1.79 27.39 7.00
C VAL A 231 -0.42 27.74 6.42
N LYS A 232 0.15 28.83 6.91
CA LYS A 232 1.55 29.21 6.69
C LYS A 232 2.30 29.23 8.02
N ALA A 233 3.57 28.87 7.98
CA ALA A 233 4.46 28.94 9.14
C ALA A 233 5.77 29.61 8.72
N ASP A 234 6.11 30.73 9.37
CA ASP A 234 7.40 31.40 9.23
C ASP A 234 8.41 30.66 10.11
N LEU A 235 9.44 30.09 9.48
CA LEU A 235 10.37 29.17 10.14
C LEU A 235 11.83 29.60 10.01
N GLY A 236 12.14 30.54 9.12
CA GLY A 236 13.52 30.99 8.91
C GLY A 236 14.43 29.80 8.58
N GLU A 237 15.54 29.69 9.31
CA GLU A 237 16.53 28.61 9.19
C GLU A 237 15.96 27.19 9.45
N LEU A 238 14.78 27.07 10.08
CA LEU A 238 14.15 25.77 10.37
C LEU A 238 13.27 25.26 9.24
N THR A 239 13.19 26.00 8.14
CA THR A 239 12.35 25.63 7.00
C THR A 239 12.76 24.28 6.40
N LEU A 240 14.06 24.04 6.20
CA LEU A 240 14.55 22.76 5.69
C LEU A 240 14.22 21.61 6.65
N ASN A 241 14.36 21.84 7.95
CA ASN A 241 14.05 20.86 9.00
C ASN A 241 12.58 20.46 8.92
N LYS A 242 11.68 21.45 8.77
CA LYS A 242 10.24 21.18 8.65
C LYS A 242 9.91 20.40 7.39
N PHE A 243 10.49 20.78 6.25
CA PHE A 243 10.35 20.02 5.00
C PHE A 243 10.77 18.55 5.19
N PHE A 244 11.97 18.33 5.73
CA PHE A 244 12.51 17.00 5.93
C PHE A 244 11.65 16.15 6.89
N VAL A 245 11.21 16.72 8.01
CA VAL A 245 10.33 16.02 8.97
C VAL A 245 9.01 15.64 8.31
N SER A 246 8.39 16.53 7.54
CA SER A 246 7.14 16.23 6.83
C SER A 246 7.33 15.13 5.78
N LEU A 247 8.43 15.20 5.01
CA LEU A 247 8.77 14.19 4.01
C LEU A 247 9.04 12.82 4.64
N ILE A 248 9.91 12.74 5.65
CA ILE A 248 10.24 11.47 6.31
C ILE A 248 9.01 10.85 6.99
N SER A 249 8.13 11.67 7.58
CA SER A 249 6.87 11.19 8.17
C SER A 249 6.00 10.52 7.11
N HIS A 250 5.88 11.10 5.91
CA HIS A 250 5.16 10.49 4.79
C HIS A 250 5.82 9.19 4.32
N LEU A 251 7.14 9.21 4.09
CA LEU A 251 7.90 8.05 3.61
C LEU A 251 7.87 6.87 4.58
N THR A 252 7.79 7.14 5.89
CA THR A 252 7.72 6.11 6.95
C THR A 252 6.50 5.21 6.78
N PHE A 253 5.36 5.77 6.39
CA PHE A 253 4.11 5.03 6.20
C PHE A 253 3.85 4.64 4.74
N TYR A 254 4.73 5.00 3.80
CA TYR A 254 4.53 4.71 2.39
C TYR A 254 4.66 3.21 2.09
N ARG A 255 3.62 2.63 1.46
CA ARG A 255 3.47 1.21 1.13
C ARG A 255 4.73 0.59 0.51
N LYS A 256 4.99 -0.68 0.82
CA LYS A 256 6.10 -1.47 0.25
C LYS A 256 5.54 -2.59 -0.64
N ARG A 257 5.68 -2.41 -1.95
CA ARG A 257 5.15 -3.33 -2.97
C ARG A 257 6.07 -3.43 -4.18
N ILE A 258 6.10 -4.61 -4.80
CA ILE A 258 6.63 -4.82 -6.14
C ILE A 258 5.51 -4.53 -7.14
N SER A 259 5.75 -3.62 -8.08
CA SER A 259 4.69 -2.96 -8.86
C SER A 259 4.30 -3.63 -10.17
N PHE A 260 4.49 -4.95 -10.31
CA PHE A 260 4.06 -5.68 -11.49
C PHE A 260 3.57 -7.08 -11.15
N SER A 261 2.62 -7.58 -11.94
CA SER A 261 2.40 -9.01 -12.06
C SER A 261 3.55 -9.59 -12.88
N PHE A 262 4.20 -10.66 -12.41
CA PHE A 262 5.26 -11.31 -13.20
C PHE A 262 4.76 -11.71 -14.60
N ASP A 263 3.47 -12.03 -14.72
CA ASP A 263 2.83 -12.37 -15.99
C ASP A 263 2.82 -11.18 -16.97
N SER A 264 2.68 -9.94 -16.50
CA SER A 264 2.65 -8.76 -17.38
C SER A 264 4.01 -8.45 -18.01
N LEU A 265 5.12 -8.92 -17.40
CA LEU A 265 6.46 -8.77 -17.98
C LEU A 265 6.71 -9.72 -19.15
N LEU A 266 6.01 -10.85 -19.21
CA LEU A 266 6.22 -11.86 -20.24
C LEU A 266 5.55 -11.50 -21.57
N GLY A 267 4.61 -10.55 -21.57
CA GLY A 267 3.91 -10.10 -22.79
C GLY A 267 3.06 -11.18 -23.45
N VAL A 268 2.88 -12.33 -22.79
CA VAL A 268 2.10 -13.48 -23.26
C VAL A 268 1.23 -14.01 -22.13
N ASP A 269 0.05 -14.51 -22.48
CA ASP A 269 -0.85 -15.13 -21.51
C ASP A 269 -0.29 -16.49 -21.06
N THR A 270 0.32 -16.53 -19.87
CA THR A 270 0.87 -17.74 -19.25
C THR A 270 -0.20 -18.76 -18.87
N LYS A 271 -1.49 -18.46 -19.04
CA LYS A 271 -2.58 -19.39 -18.76
C LYS A 271 -2.73 -20.49 -19.82
N GLN A 272 -2.07 -20.37 -20.98
CA GLN A 272 -2.03 -21.43 -21.99
C GLN A 272 -0.99 -22.51 -21.65
N VAL A 273 -1.18 -23.19 -20.51
CA VAL A 273 -0.34 -24.31 -20.07
C VAL A 273 -1.04 -25.64 -20.29
N ILE A 274 -0.28 -26.67 -20.66
CA ILE A 274 -0.77 -28.04 -20.79
C ILE A 274 -0.23 -28.85 -19.61
N THR A 275 -1.10 -29.52 -18.87
CA THR A 275 -0.70 -30.44 -17.79
C THR A 275 -0.02 -31.67 -18.39
N ILE A 276 1.27 -31.84 -18.12
CA ILE A 276 2.02 -33.06 -18.50
C ILE A 276 1.87 -34.16 -17.45
N ASN A 277 2.01 -33.79 -16.16
CA ASN A 277 1.75 -34.67 -15.02
C ASN A 277 1.32 -33.82 -13.82
N ALA A 278 0.75 -34.45 -12.79
CA ALA A 278 0.39 -33.81 -11.54
C ALA A 278 0.95 -34.58 -10.34
N TYR A 279 1.40 -33.84 -9.33
CA TYR A 279 1.96 -34.38 -8.09
C TYR A 279 1.23 -33.79 -6.88
N GLN A 280 1.10 -34.58 -5.81
CA GLN A 280 0.56 -34.12 -4.53
C GLN A 280 1.43 -34.60 -3.35
N TYR A 281 1.43 -33.85 -2.25
CA TYR A 281 2.13 -34.24 -1.03
C TYR A 281 1.36 -35.34 -0.29
N ASN A 282 2.09 -36.33 0.22
CA ASN A 282 1.60 -37.30 1.22
C ASN A 282 1.92 -36.82 2.66
N LEU A 283 1.50 -37.59 3.68
CA LEU A 283 1.77 -37.26 5.09
C LEU A 283 3.28 -37.23 5.43
N GLU A 284 4.11 -37.94 4.67
CA GLU A 284 5.58 -37.93 4.77
C GLU A 284 6.23 -36.73 4.08
N ARG A 285 5.43 -35.79 3.55
CA ARG A 285 5.88 -34.57 2.83
C ARG A 285 6.68 -34.87 1.56
N LYS A 286 6.44 -36.04 0.95
CA LYS A 286 7.00 -36.40 -0.37
C LYS A 286 5.98 -36.10 -1.46
N LEU A 287 6.46 -35.60 -2.60
CA LEU A 287 5.66 -35.49 -3.82
C LEU A 287 5.48 -36.89 -4.42
N ILE A 288 4.23 -37.28 -4.63
CA ILE A 288 3.86 -38.53 -5.30
C ILE A 288 2.85 -38.25 -6.40
N ASP A 289 2.81 -39.15 -7.38
CA ASP A 289 1.88 -39.03 -8.51
C ASP A 289 0.43 -38.94 -8.04
N VAL A 290 -0.31 -38.12 -8.76
CA VAL A 290 -1.74 -37.89 -8.55
C VAL A 290 -2.51 -38.94 -9.36
N THR A 291 -3.51 -39.57 -8.75
CA THR A 291 -4.44 -40.47 -9.46
C THR A 291 -5.20 -39.69 -10.55
N ASP A 292 -5.65 -40.35 -11.63
CA ASP A 292 -6.29 -39.66 -12.75
C ASP A 292 -7.47 -38.76 -12.33
N ASP A 293 -8.30 -39.22 -11.39
CA ASP A 293 -9.42 -38.46 -10.81
C ASP A 293 -9.03 -37.12 -10.16
N HIS A 294 -7.76 -36.97 -9.75
CA HIS A 294 -7.26 -35.77 -9.10
C HIS A 294 -6.55 -34.81 -10.08
N LYS A 295 -6.25 -35.25 -11.31
CA LYS A 295 -5.56 -34.42 -12.33
C LYS A 295 -6.43 -33.29 -12.86
N GLU A 296 -7.75 -33.47 -12.89
CA GLU A 296 -8.70 -32.53 -13.48
C GLU A 296 -9.17 -31.43 -12.51
N GLY A 297 -8.90 -31.55 -11.21
CA GLY A 297 -9.31 -30.57 -10.21
C GLY A 297 -10.83 -30.49 -9.93
N ASN A 298 -11.65 -31.26 -10.64
CA ASN A 298 -13.12 -31.32 -10.50
C ASN A 298 -13.52 -32.40 -9.49
N PHE A 299 -13.19 -32.18 -8.22
CA PHE A 299 -13.38 -33.18 -7.18
C PHE A 299 -14.84 -33.29 -6.72
N LYS A 300 -15.36 -34.52 -6.69
CA LYS A 300 -16.51 -34.86 -5.82
C LYS A 300 -16.04 -34.89 -4.37
N MET A 301 -16.82 -34.27 -3.48
CA MET A 301 -16.61 -34.30 -2.03
C MET A 301 -17.60 -35.28 -1.41
N PRO A 302 -17.21 -36.55 -1.15
CA PRO A 302 -18.17 -37.62 -0.89
C PRO A 302 -18.72 -37.62 0.53
N LEU A 303 -18.00 -37.07 1.51
CA LEU A 303 -18.45 -37.06 2.90
C LEU A 303 -18.66 -35.63 3.38
N ARG A 304 -19.91 -35.28 3.67
CA ARG A 304 -20.36 -33.91 3.88
C ARG A 304 -21.28 -33.79 5.09
N TYR A 305 -21.16 -32.68 5.80
CA TYR A 305 -22.03 -32.32 6.92
C TYR A 305 -22.47 -30.86 6.78
N ASN A 306 -23.78 -30.64 6.74
CA ASN A 306 -24.39 -29.32 6.79
C ASN A 306 -24.48 -28.83 8.24
N LEU A 307 -24.19 -27.55 8.44
CA LEU A 307 -24.25 -26.86 9.72
C LEU A 307 -25.48 -25.96 9.75
N PHE A 308 -26.22 -25.99 10.85
CA PHE A 308 -27.37 -25.14 11.08
C PHE A 308 -27.30 -24.48 12.45
N ASN A 309 -27.92 -23.32 12.57
CA ASN A 309 -28.13 -22.69 13.86
C ASN A 309 -29.17 -23.53 14.65
N GLU A 310 -28.88 -23.76 15.92
CA GLU A 310 -29.68 -24.63 16.77
C GLU A 310 -31.11 -24.10 16.99
N ILE A 311 -31.27 -22.77 17.06
CA ILE A 311 -32.52 -22.09 17.41
C ILE A 311 -33.42 -21.93 16.18
N ASP A 312 -32.93 -21.23 15.14
CA ASP A 312 -33.75 -20.86 13.97
C ASP A 312 -33.63 -21.84 12.79
N LYS A 313 -32.80 -22.88 12.93
CA LYS A 313 -32.49 -23.90 11.90
C LYS A 313 -31.96 -23.31 10.59
N LYS A 314 -31.46 -22.07 10.61
CA LYS A 314 -30.85 -21.44 9.43
C LYS A 314 -29.53 -22.11 9.10
N TYR A 315 -29.29 -22.35 7.82
CA TYR A 315 -28.02 -22.89 7.33
C TYR A 315 -26.86 -21.94 7.62
N LEU A 316 -25.77 -22.51 8.15
CA LEU A 316 -24.56 -21.80 8.56
C LEU A 316 -23.34 -22.17 7.70
N GLY A 317 -23.36 -23.31 7.02
CA GLY A 317 -22.26 -23.77 6.17
C GLY A 317 -22.24 -25.28 5.98
N GLN A 318 -21.21 -25.78 5.30
CA GLN A 318 -20.97 -27.20 5.05
C GLN A 318 -19.49 -27.52 5.28
N ILE A 319 -19.23 -28.65 5.91
CA ILE A 319 -17.90 -29.22 6.11
C ILE A 319 -17.80 -30.49 5.26
N CYS A 320 -16.72 -30.65 4.50
CA CYS A 320 -16.48 -31.87 3.72
C CYS A 320 -15.14 -32.50 4.06
N ARG A 321 -15.07 -33.83 3.94
CA ARG A 321 -13.82 -34.59 3.91
C ARG A 321 -13.59 -35.14 2.51
N LYS A 322 -12.35 -35.03 2.03
CA LYS A 322 -11.86 -35.73 0.84
C LYS A 322 -10.57 -36.46 1.16
N GLY A 323 -10.52 -37.74 0.85
CA GLY A 323 -9.30 -38.54 0.96
C GLY A 323 -8.18 -37.95 0.08
N TRP A 324 -6.97 -37.96 0.62
CA TRP A 324 -5.79 -37.36 0.02
C TRP A 324 -4.60 -38.29 0.23
N GLN A 325 -4.44 -39.26 -0.66
CA GLN A 325 -3.45 -40.35 -0.53
C GLN A 325 -3.65 -41.10 0.80
N ASN A 326 -2.65 -41.07 1.68
CA ASN A 326 -2.67 -41.65 3.03
C ASN A 326 -3.25 -40.71 4.10
N GLY A 327 -3.75 -39.53 3.73
CA GLY A 327 -4.42 -38.59 4.61
C GLY A 327 -5.77 -38.11 4.06
N ALA A 328 -6.21 -36.94 4.52
CA ALA A 328 -7.40 -36.28 4.00
C ALA A 328 -7.29 -34.76 4.10
N ILE A 329 -8.02 -34.06 3.24
CA ILE A 329 -8.28 -32.63 3.39
C ILE A 329 -9.68 -32.41 3.94
N VAL A 330 -9.84 -31.33 4.70
CA VAL A 330 -11.13 -30.84 5.16
C VAL A 330 -11.40 -29.51 4.45
N THR A 331 -12.59 -29.39 3.87
CA THR A 331 -13.08 -28.13 3.32
C THR A 331 -14.21 -27.59 4.19
N TYR A 332 -14.29 -26.26 4.26
CA TYR A 332 -15.40 -25.58 4.92
C TYR A 332 -15.91 -24.47 4.02
N SER A 333 -17.22 -24.40 3.83
CA SER A 333 -17.87 -23.23 3.24
C SER A 333 -19.00 -22.74 4.13
N GLY A 334 -19.07 -21.45 4.44
CA GLY A 334 -20.13 -20.93 5.29
C GLY A 334 -19.85 -19.58 5.93
N PHE A 335 -20.69 -19.23 6.91
CA PHE A 335 -20.73 -17.93 7.58
C PHE A 335 -20.12 -17.94 8.99
N VAL A 336 -19.69 -19.10 9.48
CA VAL A 336 -19.04 -19.23 10.80
C VAL A 336 -17.56 -18.94 10.64
N ASN A 337 -16.94 -18.35 11.66
CA ASN A 337 -15.51 -18.10 11.66
C ASN A 337 -14.75 -19.41 11.38
N PRO A 338 -13.99 -19.50 10.26
CA PRO A 338 -13.34 -20.74 9.83
C PRO A 338 -12.35 -21.26 10.86
N LYS A 339 -11.71 -20.38 11.65
CA LYS A 339 -10.79 -20.79 12.73
C LYS A 339 -11.49 -21.63 13.80
N LEU A 340 -12.77 -21.38 14.09
CA LEU A 340 -13.54 -22.18 15.05
C LEU A 340 -13.82 -23.58 14.51
N ILE A 341 -14.18 -23.67 13.23
CA ILE A 341 -14.46 -24.95 12.56
C ILE A 341 -13.19 -25.80 12.49
N PHE A 342 -12.09 -25.23 12.02
CA PHE A 342 -10.86 -25.99 11.82
C PHE A 342 -10.18 -26.43 13.11
N LYS A 343 -10.34 -25.69 14.22
CA LYS A 343 -9.87 -26.11 15.55
C LYS A 343 -10.39 -27.49 15.97
N LEU A 344 -11.57 -27.89 15.49
CA LEU A 344 -12.12 -29.22 15.77
C LEU A 344 -11.24 -30.34 15.20
N PHE A 345 -10.60 -30.09 14.06
CA PHE A 345 -9.79 -31.07 13.33
C PHE A 345 -8.29 -30.98 13.66
N VAL A 346 -7.81 -29.85 14.20
CA VAL A 346 -6.43 -29.72 14.71
C VAL A 346 -6.15 -30.74 15.82
N SER A 347 -7.14 -30.99 16.68
CA SER A 347 -7.05 -31.99 17.76
C SER A 347 -6.88 -33.43 17.27
N ALA A 348 -7.19 -33.71 16.00
CA ALA A 348 -7.09 -35.03 15.39
C ALA A 348 -5.69 -35.36 14.82
N GLY A 349 -4.67 -34.54 15.12
CA GLY A 349 -3.26 -34.98 14.97
C GLY A 349 -2.32 -34.09 14.18
N ASN A 350 -2.59 -32.78 14.02
CA ASN A 350 -1.60 -31.87 13.42
C ASN A 350 -1.71 -30.45 14.00
N GLU A 351 -0.93 -30.16 15.04
CA GLU A 351 -0.85 -28.81 15.66
C GLU A 351 -0.41 -27.72 14.66
N ASN A 352 0.32 -28.11 13.60
CA ASN A 352 0.82 -27.23 12.55
C ASN A 352 -0.05 -27.23 11.27
N ALA A 353 -1.32 -27.65 11.35
CA ALA A 353 -2.21 -27.63 10.19
C ALA A 353 -2.39 -26.20 9.65
N LEU A 354 -2.29 -26.05 8.33
CA LEU A 354 -2.56 -24.78 7.64
C LEU A 354 -4.01 -24.78 7.15
N PHE A 355 -4.65 -23.62 7.17
CA PHE A 355 -5.98 -23.42 6.61
C PHE A 355 -5.92 -22.25 5.65
N VAL A 356 -6.17 -22.51 4.38
CA VAL A 356 -6.02 -21.54 3.29
C VAL A 356 -7.39 -21.16 2.74
N PRO A 357 -7.65 -19.86 2.50
CA PRO A 357 -8.86 -19.43 1.82
C PRO A 357 -8.86 -19.90 0.36
N GLY A 358 -10.03 -20.18 -0.18
CA GLY A 358 -10.23 -20.57 -1.57
C GLY A 358 -9.85 -19.47 -2.55
N MET A 359 -9.25 -19.82 -3.69
CA MET A 359 -8.82 -18.80 -4.66
C MET A 359 -9.98 -18.02 -5.30
N LYS A 360 -11.16 -18.65 -5.49
CA LYS A 360 -12.34 -18.04 -6.13
C LYS A 360 -13.33 -17.38 -5.15
N ASP A 361 -13.42 -17.89 -3.92
CA ASP A 361 -14.33 -17.40 -2.86
C ASP A 361 -13.54 -17.36 -1.55
N LYS A 362 -12.67 -16.34 -1.45
CA LYS A 362 -11.70 -16.21 -0.35
C LYS A 362 -12.37 -16.02 1.00
N ASP A 363 -13.57 -15.45 1.00
CA ASP A 363 -14.27 -15.09 2.23
C ASP A 363 -15.03 -16.27 2.81
N ASN A 364 -15.62 -17.12 1.96
CA ASN A 364 -16.56 -18.16 2.39
C ASN A 364 -16.17 -19.58 2.02
N PHE A 365 -14.99 -19.82 1.45
CA PHE A 365 -14.47 -21.17 1.19
C PHE A 365 -13.05 -21.32 1.72
N TRP A 366 -12.81 -22.42 2.42
CA TRP A 366 -11.53 -22.69 3.07
C TRP A 366 -11.14 -24.16 2.95
N VAL A 367 -9.85 -24.43 2.86
CA VAL A 367 -9.28 -25.78 2.71
C VAL A 367 -8.15 -25.97 3.72
N SER A 368 -8.09 -27.14 4.35
CA SER A 368 -6.96 -27.51 5.21
C SER A 368 -5.75 -28.00 4.40
N SER A 369 -4.58 -27.98 5.02
CA SER A 369 -3.47 -28.86 4.63
C SER A 369 -3.89 -30.33 4.74
N VAL A 370 -3.06 -31.24 4.22
CA VAL A 370 -3.28 -32.68 4.38
C VAL A 370 -3.21 -33.04 5.87
N LEU A 371 -4.27 -33.66 6.38
CA LEU A 371 -4.40 -34.11 7.76
C LEU A 371 -4.29 -35.63 7.83
N ASN A 372 -3.71 -36.13 8.93
CA ASN A 372 -3.82 -37.53 9.30
C ASN A 372 -5.24 -37.78 9.86
N LEU A 373 -6.22 -37.86 8.96
CA LEU A 373 -7.63 -37.87 9.33
C LEU A 373 -8.37 -38.95 8.55
N ASP A 374 -8.66 -40.05 9.23
CA ASP A 374 -9.51 -41.10 8.70
C ASP A 374 -10.99 -40.69 8.70
N GLU A 375 -11.79 -41.50 8.02
CA GLU A 375 -13.22 -41.24 7.88
C GLU A 375 -14.00 -41.35 9.20
N PRO A 376 -13.79 -42.40 10.03
CA PRO A 376 -14.48 -42.52 11.31
C PRO A 376 -14.20 -41.36 12.27
N THR A 377 -12.96 -40.90 12.35
CA THR A 377 -12.59 -39.76 13.19
C THR A 377 -13.27 -38.48 12.72
N PHE A 378 -13.30 -38.24 11.40
CA PHE A 378 -14.01 -37.08 10.84
C PHE A 378 -15.51 -37.13 11.16
N THR A 379 -16.16 -38.26 10.92
CA THR A 379 -17.59 -38.46 11.23
C THR A 379 -17.88 -38.21 12.70
N SER A 380 -17.09 -38.78 13.60
CA SER A 380 -17.22 -38.58 15.04
C SER A 380 -17.08 -37.11 15.44
N ILE A 381 -16.11 -36.38 14.86
CA ILE A 381 -15.93 -34.95 15.11
C ILE A 381 -17.16 -34.17 14.65
N CYS A 382 -17.65 -34.43 13.44
CA CYS A 382 -18.80 -33.73 12.90
C CYS A 382 -20.06 -33.99 13.72
N GLU A 383 -20.38 -35.24 14.06
CA GLU A 383 -21.58 -35.60 14.83
C GLU A 383 -21.61 -34.99 16.24
N ASN A 384 -20.44 -34.67 16.80
CA ASN A 384 -20.30 -34.04 18.11
C ASN A 384 -20.10 -32.51 18.05
N ILE A 385 -20.32 -31.86 16.90
CA ILE A 385 -20.13 -30.41 16.75
C ILE A 385 -20.93 -29.61 17.77
N ASN A 386 -22.18 -29.98 18.04
CA ASN A 386 -23.05 -29.29 19.00
C ASN A 386 -22.48 -29.25 20.42
N THR A 387 -21.76 -30.30 20.83
CA THR A 387 -21.10 -30.36 22.15
C THR A 387 -19.87 -29.45 22.23
N LYS A 388 -19.18 -29.24 21.10
CA LYS A 388 -17.94 -28.46 21.00
C LYS A 388 -18.18 -27.00 20.63
N LEU A 389 -19.26 -26.70 19.91
CA LEU A 389 -19.67 -25.38 19.45
C LEU A 389 -21.16 -25.17 19.78
N LYS A 390 -21.43 -24.57 20.93
CA LYS A 390 -22.81 -24.28 21.38
C LYS A 390 -23.57 -23.47 20.34
N GLY A 391 -24.84 -23.82 20.10
CA GLY A 391 -25.70 -23.11 19.15
C GLY A 391 -25.57 -23.56 17.70
N ILE A 392 -24.73 -24.56 17.41
CA ILE A 392 -24.56 -25.14 16.06
C ILE A 392 -24.93 -26.62 16.10
N ILE A 393 -25.77 -27.05 15.17
CA ILE A 393 -26.06 -28.47 14.92
C ILE A 393 -25.50 -28.87 13.57
N SER A 394 -25.05 -30.12 13.46
CA SER A 394 -24.54 -30.71 12.23
C SER A 394 -25.45 -31.84 11.76
N GLN A 395 -25.66 -31.93 10.46
CA GLN A 395 -26.41 -33.02 9.84
C GLN A 395 -25.62 -33.58 8.67
N LYS A 396 -25.47 -34.90 8.60
CA LYS A 396 -24.85 -35.57 7.45
C LYS A 396 -25.66 -35.26 6.19
N ASP A 397 -24.96 -34.80 5.16
CA ASP A 397 -25.56 -34.56 3.86
C ASP A 397 -25.49 -35.85 3.04
N THR A 398 -26.64 -36.25 2.50
CA THR A 398 -26.83 -37.48 1.72
C THR A 398 -27.10 -37.21 0.25
N ASP A 399 -27.12 -35.94 -0.17
CA ASP A 399 -27.16 -35.60 -1.59
C ASP A 399 -25.85 -36.07 -2.25
N ASP A 400 -25.89 -36.46 -3.53
CA ASP A 400 -24.73 -36.81 -4.36
C ASP A 400 -24.27 -35.63 -5.23
N GLY A 401 -24.93 -34.47 -5.12
CA GLY A 401 -24.62 -33.25 -5.86
C GLY A 401 -23.31 -32.57 -5.47
N ASP A 402 -23.08 -31.38 -6.02
CA ASP A 402 -21.95 -30.53 -5.64
C ASP A 402 -22.05 -30.09 -4.17
N PRO A 403 -20.91 -29.81 -3.50
CA PRO A 403 -20.92 -29.16 -2.19
C PRO A 403 -21.80 -27.90 -2.19
N MET A 404 -22.65 -27.78 -1.18
CA MET A 404 -23.42 -26.57 -0.93
C MET A 404 -22.46 -25.52 -0.38
N THR A 405 -22.17 -24.50 -1.18
CA THR A 405 -21.36 -23.36 -0.74
C THR A 405 -22.26 -22.25 -0.18
N ALA A 406 -21.69 -21.36 0.64
CA ALA A 406 -22.38 -20.16 1.12
C ALA A 406 -23.01 -19.36 -0.03
N VAL A 407 -22.28 -19.21 -1.13
CA VAL A 407 -22.73 -18.52 -2.36
C VAL A 407 -23.90 -19.24 -3.02
N LYS A 408 -23.82 -20.56 -3.22
CA LYS A 408 -24.92 -21.35 -3.79
C LYS A 408 -26.18 -21.30 -2.94
N TYR A 409 -26.04 -21.36 -1.61
CA TYR A 409 -27.17 -21.23 -0.70
C TYR A 409 -27.84 -19.85 -0.78
N GLN A 410 -27.06 -18.77 -0.89
CA GLN A 410 -27.61 -17.43 -1.07
C GLN A 410 -28.30 -17.25 -2.44
N ALA A 411 -27.76 -17.86 -3.50
CA ALA A 411 -28.36 -17.84 -4.83
C ALA A 411 -29.72 -18.57 -4.86
N ASN A 412 -29.83 -19.72 -4.18
CA ASN A 412 -31.06 -20.51 -4.10
C ASN A 412 -32.17 -19.89 -3.21
N LYS A 413 -31.87 -18.81 -2.47
CA LYS A 413 -32.83 -18.06 -1.64
C LYS A 413 -33.49 -16.89 -2.36
N LYS A 414 -32.97 -16.49 -3.51
CA LYS A 414 -33.61 -15.52 -4.42
C LYS A 414 -34.51 -16.26 -5.39
#